data_AF-A0A963WMX9-F1
#
_entry.id   AF-A0A963WMX9-F1
#
_cell.length_a   1.000
_cell.length_b   1.000
_cell.length_c   1.000
_cell.angle_alpha   90.00
_cell.angle_beta   90.00
_cell.angle_gamma   90.00
#
_symmetry.space_group_name_H-M   'P 1'
#
loop_
_entity.id
_entity.type
_entity.pdbx_description
1 polymer ?
#
loop_
_entity_poly.entity_id
_entity_poly.type
_entity_poly.pdbx_seq_one_letter_code
_entity_poly.pdbx_strand_id
1 'polypeptide(L)' 'GADAMHAWVNVWCGKDIGWIALDPTNDCMARDDHIVIAMGRDYSDVAPIDGVFVGSSAQHMTYSVDVAEAG' A
#
# COMPACT_ATOMS: atom_id res chain seq x y z
N GLY A 1 4.13 2.63 -13.64
CA GLY A 1 3.45 3.11 -12.42
C GLY A 1 2.74 2.00 -11.68
N ALA A 2 2.25 0.96 -12.39
CA ALA A 2 1.52 -0.18 -11.81
C ALA A 2 2.41 -1.24 -11.13
N ASP A 3 3.74 -1.20 -11.35
CA ASP A 3 4.69 -2.23 -10.87
C ASP A 3 5.50 -1.78 -9.63
N ALA A 4 4.96 -0.89 -8.80
CA ALA A 4 5.60 -0.47 -7.57
C ALA A 4 4.62 -0.54 -6.40
N MET A 5 5.13 -0.85 -5.21
CA MET A 5 4.33 -0.81 -4.00
C MET A 5 3.85 0.61 -3.75
N HIS A 6 2.53 0.78 -3.66
CA HIS A 6 1.89 2.07 -3.40
C HIS A 6 1.28 2.10 -2.00
N ALA A 7 1.25 3.29 -1.41
CA ALA A 7 0.70 3.50 -0.07
C ALA A 7 -0.29 4.67 -0.09
N TRP A 8 -1.37 4.52 0.66
CA TRP A 8 -2.41 5.51 0.85
C TRP A 8 -2.87 5.52 2.31
N VAL A 9 -3.78 6.42 2.68
CA VAL A 9 -4.23 6.57 4.07
C VAL A 9 -5.71 6.23 4.22
N ASN A 10 -6.06 5.64 5.36
CA ASN A 10 -7.45 5.46 5.79
C ASN A 10 -7.75 6.45 6.91
N VAL A 11 -8.82 7.22 6.76
CA VAL A 11 -9.28 8.23 7.73
C VAL A 11 -10.58 7.76 8.35
N TRP A 12 -10.64 7.75 9.68
CA TRP A 12 -11.89 7.45 10.40
C TRP A 12 -12.74 8.72 10.50
N CYS A 13 -13.91 8.69 9.88
CA CYS A 13 -14.84 9.82 9.82
C CYS A 13 -16.03 9.68 10.79
N GLY A 14 -15.84 8.91 11.86
CA GLY A 14 -16.88 8.67 12.86
C GLY A 14 -17.78 7.49 12.50
N LYS A 15 -18.70 7.16 13.41
CA LYS A 15 -19.49 5.92 13.36
C LYS A 15 -20.47 5.86 12.18
N ASP A 16 -20.99 7.01 11.75
CA ASP A 16 -22.02 7.06 10.70
C ASP A 16 -21.41 6.95 9.29
N ILE A 17 -20.13 7.32 9.13
CA ILE A 17 -19.43 7.35 7.84
C ILE A 17 -18.43 6.20 7.72
N GLY A 18 -17.73 5.87 8.81
CA GLY A 18 -16.73 4.82 8.84
C GLY A 18 -15.35 5.28 8.31
N TRP A 19 -14.59 4.32 7.79
CA TRP A 19 -13.26 4.56 7.20
C TRP A 19 -13.38 5.03 5.75
N ILE A 20 -12.63 6.07 5.40
CA ILE A 20 -12.48 6.57 4.02
C ILE A 20 -11.03 6.40 3.59
N ALA A 21 -10.82 5.77 2.44
CA ALA A 21 -9.51 5.56 1.84
C ALA A 21 -9.17 6.70 0.86
N LEU A 22 -8.05 7.39 1.09
CA LEU A 22 -7.61 8.54 0.30
C LEU A 22 -6.19 8.34 -0.20
N ASP A 23 -5.99 8.57 -1.48
CA ASP A 23 -4.68 8.60 -2.13
C ASP A 23 -4.31 10.05 -2.51
N PRO A 24 -3.54 10.75 -1.65
CA PRO A 24 -3.12 12.12 -1.92
C PRO A 24 -2.08 12.22 -3.03
N THR A 25 -1.42 11.12 -3.40
CA THR A 25 -0.40 11.12 -4.48
C THR A 25 -1.07 11.28 -5.83
N ASN A 26 -2.24 10.66 -6.00
CA ASN A 26 -3.00 10.68 -7.25
C ASN A 26 -4.26 11.55 -7.19
N ASP A 27 -4.43 12.34 -6.12
CA ASP A 27 -5.59 13.22 -5.86
C ASP A 27 -6.93 12.49 -6.05
N CYS A 28 -7.02 11.28 -5.51
CA CYS A 28 -8.19 10.43 -5.69
C CYS A 28 -8.55 9.65 -4.42
N MET A 29 -9.73 9.03 -4.42
CA MET A 29 -10.06 8.02 -3.42
C MET A 29 -9.43 6.70 -3.85
N ALA A 30 -8.84 5.97 -2.92
CA ALA A 30 -8.41 4.60 -3.19
C ALA A 30 -9.66 3.73 -3.40
N ARG A 31 -9.71 3.03 -4.53
CA ARG A 31 -10.87 2.26 -5.01
C ARG A 31 -10.44 0.83 -5.33
N ASP A 32 -11.26 0.12 -6.10
CA ASP A 32 -11.11 -1.32 -6.39
C ASP A 32 -9.80 -1.70 -7.11
N ASP A 33 -9.08 -0.71 -7.65
CA ASP A 33 -7.75 -0.85 -8.25
C ASP A 33 -6.61 -0.77 -7.21
N HIS A 34 -6.91 -0.46 -5.94
CA HIS A 34 -5.97 -0.42 -4.83
C HIS A 34 -6.11 -1.70 -3.98
N ILE A 35 -5.29 -2.71 -4.29
CA ILE A 35 -5.29 -3.96 -3.54
C ILE A 35 -4.53 -3.78 -2.22
N VAL A 36 -5.24 -3.92 -1.10
CA VAL A 36 -4.63 -3.88 0.24
C VAL A 36 -3.79 -5.13 0.47
N ILE A 37 -2.47 -4.96 0.60
CA ILE A 37 -1.54 -6.04 0.98
C ILE A 37 -1.23 -6.02 2.49
N ALA A 38 -1.25 -4.85 3.13
CA ALA A 38 -1.05 -4.66 4.57
C ALA A 38 -1.72 -3.37 5.06
N MET A 39 -2.06 -3.30 6.36
CA MET A 39 -2.62 -2.10 7.00
C MET A 39 -2.06 -1.94 8.42
N GLY A 40 -1.59 -0.74 8.74
CA GLY A 40 -1.00 -0.38 10.03
C GLY A 40 -1.15 1.11 10.30
N ARG A 41 -0.76 1.57 11.49
CA ARG A 41 -0.88 2.98 11.89
C ARG A 41 0.20 3.84 11.25
N ASP A 42 1.36 3.26 11.01
CA ASP A 42 2.48 3.89 10.34
C ASP A 42 3.21 2.89 9.42
N TYR A 43 4.21 3.39 8.70
CA TYR A 43 4.99 2.58 7.76
C TYR A 43 5.69 1.39 8.43
N SER A 44 6.12 1.51 9.68
CA SER A 44 6.87 0.44 10.36
C SER A 44 6.00 -0.78 10.66
N ASP A 45 4.68 -0.58 10.86
CA ASP A 45 3.72 -1.68 11.03
C ASP A 45 3.53 -2.51 9.74
N VAL A 46 3.90 -1.97 8.57
CA VAL A 46 3.60 -2.56 7.24
C VAL A 46 4.79 -2.58 6.30
N ALA A 47 6.00 -2.35 6.81
CA ALA A 47 7.19 -2.26 6.00
C ALA A 47 7.43 -3.61 5.28
N PRO A 48 7.58 -3.64 3.95
CA PRO A 48 7.82 -4.88 3.20
C PRO A 48 9.13 -5.57 3.61
N ILE A 49 10.10 -4.78 4.05
CA ILE A 49 11.37 -5.21 4.62
C ILE A 49 11.68 -4.28 5.81
N ASP A 50 12.03 -4.86 6.96
CA ASP A 50 12.49 -4.13 8.15
C ASP A 50 13.74 -4.80 8.74
N GLY A 51 14.58 -4.02 9.43
CA GLY A 51 15.83 -4.47 10.04
C GLY A 51 17.12 -4.10 9.28
N VAL A 52 18.25 -4.72 9.67
CA VAL A 52 19.58 -4.41 9.13
C VAL A 52 20.13 -5.61 8.37
N PHE A 53 20.48 -5.40 7.10
CA PHE A 53 21.21 -6.37 6.28
C PHE A 53 22.70 -6.00 6.21
N VAL A 54 23.59 -6.95 6.51
CA VAL A 54 25.04 -6.78 6.37
C VAL A 54 25.57 -7.81 5.36
N GLY A 55 25.93 -7.35 4.17
CA GLY A 55 26.45 -8.17 3.07
C GLY A 55 26.93 -7.31 1.90
N SER A 56 27.73 -7.86 0.99
CA SER A 56 28.45 -7.11 -0.06
C SER A 56 27.79 -7.15 -1.45
N SER A 57 26.47 -7.29 -1.55
CA SER A 57 25.76 -7.41 -2.83
C SER A 57 24.84 -6.23 -3.11
N ALA A 58 24.67 -5.87 -4.39
CA ALA A 58 23.64 -4.93 -4.82
C ALA A 58 22.24 -5.47 -4.49
N GLN A 59 21.40 -4.68 -3.84
CA GLN A 59 20.01 -5.03 -3.59
C GLN A 59 19.14 -4.59 -4.77
N HIS A 60 18.36 -5.51 -5.31
CA HIS A 60 17.35 -5.25 -6.33
C HIS A 60 16.00 -5.75 -5.82
N MET A 61 14.99 -4.89 -5.84
CA MET A 61 13.62 -5.22 -5.45
C MET A 61 12.70 -5.00 -6.64
N THR A 62 11.87 -6.00 -6.93
CA THR A 62 10.90 -5.98 -8.04
C THR A 62 9.54 -6.34 -7.46
N TYR A 63 8.52 -5.57 -7.83
CA TYR A 63 7.15 -5.74 -7.37
C TYR A 63 6.22 -5.70 -8.57
N SER A 64 5.13 -6.47 -8.54
CA SER A 64 4.08 -6.42 -9.57
C SER A 64 2.75 -6.84 -8.95
N VAL A 65 1.65 -6.25 -9.43
CA VAL A 65 0.29 -6.60 -9.01
C VAL A 65 -0.55 -6.79 -10.26
N ASP A 66 -1.15 -7.97 -10.42
CA ASP A 66 -2.02 -8.31 -11.55
C ASP A 66 -3.48 -8.42 -11.08
N VAL A 67 -4.40 -7.77 -11.79
CA VAL A 67 -5.85 -7.80 -11.54
C VAL A 67 -6.54 -8.54 -12.68
N ALA A 68 -7.42 -9.51 -12.35
CA ALA A 68 -8.26 -10.22 -13.31
C ALA A 68 -9.73 -10.20 -12.87
N GLU A 69 -10.66 -10.14 -13.82
CA GLU A 69 -12.10 -10.19 -13.49
C GLU A 69 -12.49 -11.54 -12.89
N ALA A 70 -13.29 -11.49 -11.82
CA ALA A 70 -13.92 -12.67 -11.26
C ALA A 70 -15.18 -12.98 -12.08
N GLY A 71 -15.15 -14.10 -12.82
CA GLY A 71 -16.27 -14.59 -13.64
C GLY A 71 -17.46 -15.11 -12.85
#